data_AF-A0A316MDQ3-F1
#
_entry.id   AF-A0A316MDQ3-F1
#
_cell.length_a   1.000
_cell.length_b   1.000
_cell.length_c   1.000
_cell.angle_alpha   90.00
_cell.angle_beta   90.00
_cell.angle_gamma   90.00
#
_symmetry.space_group_name_H-M   'P 1'
#
loop_
_entity.id
_entity.type
_entity.pdbx_description
1 polymer ?
#
loop_
_entity_poly.entity_id
_entity_poly.type
_entity_poly.pdbx_seq_one_letter_code
_entity_poly.pdbx_strand_id
1 'polypeptide(L)'
;MRSIGGTLKDLRINKQITQEELANDLNNLYNIKINKGMISKWESNKSEPIFKYVKLFSDYYNVSVDYLLGLTEFRNINDELNNNKNKMISFSKNYNDSFFENKLLESYSELNNLGKKEAIKRVEELTYIDKYKNTKVTELHRKKEIWEEEGKEHLTPIAAHDDGLTDEEKENMNNIIDNFLKNKK
;
A
#
# COMPACT_ATOMS: atom_id res chain seq x y z
N MET A 1 22.97 -23.51 -11.26
CA MET A 1 22.00 -23.31 -12.36
C MET A 1 20.93 -24.39 -12.21
N ARG A 2 19.64 -24.03 -12.15
CA ARG A 2 18.56 -25.03 -12.07
C ARG A 2 18.51 -25.81 -13.40
N SER A 3 18.32 -27.13 -13.34
CA SER A 3 18.10 -27.92 -14.55
C SER A 3 16.63 -27.87 -14.95
N ILE A 4 16.35 -28.10 -16.24
CA ILE A 4 14.98 -28.19 -16.75
C ILE A 4 14.13 -29.23 -16.00
N GLY A 5 14.72 -30.37 -15.64
CA GLY A 5 14.07 -31.41 -14.87
C GLY A 5 13.68 -30.95 -13.46
N GLY A 6 14.57 -30.21 -12.79
CA GLY A 6 14.28 -29.62 -11.49
C GLY A 6 13.14 -28.62 -11.56
N THR A 7 13.21 -27.68 -12.52
CA THR A 7 12.16 -26.66 -12.71
C THR A 7 10.81 -27.30 -13.06
N LEU A 8 10.79 -28.32 -13.93
CA LEU A 8 9.56 -29.03 -14.28
C LEU A 8 8.93 -29.73 -13.07
N LYS A 9 9.77 -30.37 -12.23
CA LYS A 9 9.32 -31.02 -11.01
C LYS A 9 8.73 -30.01 -10.02
N ASP A 10 9.38 -28.88 -9.84
CA ASP A 10 8.91 -27.81 -8.95
C ASP A 10 7.56 -27.25 -9.44
N LEU A 11 7.43 -26.98 -10.74
CA LEU A 11 6.17 -26.53 -11.34
C LEU A 11 5.04 -27.55 -11.14
N ARG A 12 5.33 -28.83 -11.33
CA ARG A 12 4.36 -29.91 -11.11
C ARG A 12 3.90 -29.99 -9.65
N ILE A 13 4.84 -29.95 -8.71
CA ILE A 13 4.55 -30.00 -7.26
C ILE A 13 3.75 -28.76 -6.83
N ASN A 14 4.11 -27.57 -7.33
CA ASN A 14 3.38 -26.33 -7.05
C ASN A 14 1.95 -26.36 -7.59
N LYS A 15 1.71 -27.08 -8.69
CA LYS A 15 0.36 -27.33 -9.25
C LYS A 15 -0.37 -28.48 -8.55
N GLN A 16 0.27 -29.18 -7.62
CA GLN A 16 -0.29 -30.29 -6.83
C GLN A 16 -0.78 -31.49 -7.66
N ILE A 17 -0.09 -31.80 -8.75
CA ILE A 17 -0.42 -32.96 -9.60
C ILE A 17 0.69 -34.02 -9.61
N THR A 18 0.32 -35.26 -9.89
CA THR A 18 1.23 -36.39 -10.06
C THR A 18 1.88 -36.38 -11.44
N GLN A 19 2.96 -37.16 -11.62
CA GLN A 19 3.62 -37.32 -12.92
C GLN A 19 2.69 -37.95 -13.98
N GLU A 20 1.73 -38.75 -13.52
CA GLU A 20 0.76 -39.43 -14.37
C GLU A 20 -0.33 -38.46 -14.83
N GLU A 21 -0.86 -37.64 -13.93
CA GLU A 21 -1.79 -36.55 -14.25
C GLU A 21 -1.14 -35.54 -15.21
N LEU A 22 0.12 -35.13 -14.98
CA LEU A 22 0.82 -34.24 -15.90
C LEU A 22 0.92 -34.85 -17.32
N ALA A 23 1.22 -36.14 -17.44
CA ALA A 23 1.27 -36.80 -18.74
C ALA A 23 -0.12 -36.82 -19.41
N ASN A 24 -1.17 -37.14 -18.65
CA ASN A 24 -2.54 -37.19 -19.13
C ASN A 24 -3.03 -35.81 -19.60
N ASP A 25 -2.78 -34.76 -18.80
CA ASP A 25 -3.12 -33.38 -19.14
C ASP A 25 -2.49 -32.95 -20.45
N LEU A 26 -1.18 -33.18 -20.62
CA LEU A 26 -0.46 -32.78 -21.83
C LEU A 26 -0.94 -33.58 -23.05
N ASN A 27 -1.22 -34.87 -22.89
CA ASN A 27 -1.78 -35.69 -23.95
C ASN A 27 -3.14 -35.18 -24.41
N ASN A 28 -4.02 -34.83 -23.45
CA ASN A 28 -5.37 -34.35 -23.72
C ASN A 28 -5.37 -32.94 -24.34
N LEU A 29 -4.51 -32.04 -23.86
CA LEU A 29 -4.45 -30.65 -24.32
C LEU A 29 -3.81 -30.51 -25.70
N TYR A 30 -2.76 -31.29 -25.98
CA TYR A 30 -1.93 -31.10 -27.17
C TYR A 30 -1.97 -32.26 -28.16
N ASN A 31 -2.81 -33.28 -27.92
CA ASN A 31 -2.92 -34.48 -28.74
C ASN A 31 -1.56 -35.16 -29.00
N ILE A 32 -0.84 -35.44 -27.92
CA ILE A 32 0.49 -36.08 -27.94
C ILE A 32 0.47 -37.40 -27.16
N LYS A 33 1.61 -38.11 -27.17
CA LYS A 33 1.78 -39.40 -26.51
C LYS A 33 2.99 -39.38 -25.58
N ILE A 34 2.80 -38.83 -24.39
CA ILE A 34 3.73 -38.84 -23.27
C ILE A 34 3.22 -39.86 -22.24
N ASN A 35 4.13 -40.58 -21.59
CA ASN A 35 3.79 -41.43 -20.45
C ASN A 35 4.49 -40.95 -19.17
N LYS A 36 4.02 -41.43 -18.02
CA LYS A 36 4.62 -41.15 -16.70
C LYS A 36 6.13 -41.40 -16.65
N GLY A 37 6.61 -42.45 -17.33
CA GLY A 37 8.04 -42.79 -17.37
C GLY A 37 8.90 -41.73 -18.05
N MET A 38 8.39 -41.08 -19.09
CA MET A 38 9.06 -39.94 -19.75
C MET A 38 9.18 -38.76 -18.80
N ILE A 39 8.07 -38.36 -18.16
CA ILE A 39 8.03 -37.28 -17.16
C ILE A 39 9.04 -37.58 -16.04
N SER A 40 9.03 -38.80 -15.51
CA SER A 40 9.96 -39.22 -14.45
C SER A 40 11.44 -39.10 -14.86
N LYS A 41 11.78 -39.52 -16.08
CA LYS A 41 13.16 -39.39 -16.60
C LYS A 41 13.57 -37.92 -16.79
N TRP A 42 12.66 -37.07 -17.27
CA TRP A 42 12.91 -35.64 -17.42
C TRP A 42 13.10 -34.96 -16.05
N GLU A 43 12.20 -35.19 -15.09
CA GLU A 43 12.29 -34.60 -13.74
C GLU A 43 13.53 -35.07 -12.95
N SER A 44 14.03 -36.27 -13.23
CA SER A 44 15.23 -36.82 -12.60
C SER A 44 16.52 -36.54 -13.37
N ASN A 45 16.46 -35.72 -14.43
CA ASN A 45 17.58 -35.41 -15.33
C ASN A 45 18.25 -36.65 -15.95
N LYS A 46 17.54 -37.78 -16.02
CA LYS A 46 18.03 -39.01 -16.69
C LYS A 46 17.94 -38.92 -18.21
N SER A 47 17.12 -38.01 -18.72
CA SER A 47 17.04 -37.65 -20.14
C SER A 47 16.53 -36.21 -20.24
N GLU A 48 16.78 -35.56 -21.37
CA GLU A 48 16.25 -34.22 -21.63
C GLU A 48 15.01 -34.27 -22.55
N PRO A 49 14.00 -33.41 -22.30
CA PRO A 49 12.91 -33.23 -23.23
C PRO A 49 13.40 -32.51 -24.48
N ILE A 50 13.03 -33.01 -25.66
CA ILE A 50 13.26 -32.27 -26.90
C ILE A 50 12.51 -30.94 -26.89
N PHE A 51 12.99 -29.97 -27.66
CA PHE A 51 12.45 -28.62 -27.69
C PHE A 51 10.94 -28.53 -27.92
N LYS A 52 10.35 -29.48 -28.67
CA LYS A 52 8.90 -29.61 -28.82
C LYS A 52 8.19 -29.68 -27.46
N TYR A 53 8.65 -30.53 -26.55
CA TYR A 53 8.02 -30.69 -25.23
C TYR A 53 8.31 -29.50 -24.32
N VAL A 54 9.50 -28.90 -24.42
CA VAL A 54 9.85 -27.67 -23.70
C VAL A 54 8.82 -26.57 -23.97
N LYS A 55 8.47 -26.35 -25.25
CA LYS A 55 7.43 -25.39 -25.63
C LYS A 55 6.07 -25.70 -25.01
N LEU A 56 5.68 -26.97 -24.98
CA LEU A 56 4.40 -27.39 -24.40
C LEU A 56 4.35 -27.22 -22.88
N PHE A 57 5.46 -27.48 -22.18
CA PHE A 57 5.54 -27.21 -20.75
C PHE A 57 5.45 -25.71 -20.45
N SER A 58 6.16 -24.88 -21.23
CA SER A 58 6.08 -23.42 -21.11
C SER A 58 4.65 -22.92 -21.26
N ASP A 59 3.92 -23.41 -22.26
CA ASP A 59 2.51 -23.08 -22.47
C ASP A 59 1.60 -23.59 -21.33
N TYR A 60 1.72 -24.88 -20.98
CA TYR A 60 0.91 -25.52 -19.93
C TYR A 60 1.05 -24.86 -18.55
N TYR A 61 2.24 -24.37 -18.20
CA TYR A 61 2.52 -23.70 -16.93
C TYR A 61 2.45 -22.18 -17.02
N ASN A 62 2.18 -21.61 -18.20
CA ASN A 62 2.21 -20.18 -18.47
C ASN A 62 3.52 -19.51 -18.01
N VAL A 63 4.65 -20.11 -18.41
CA VAL A 63 6.01 -19.65 -18.13
C VAL A 63 6.83 -19.51 -19.41
N SER A 64 7.86 -18.66 -19.39
CA SER A 64 8.82 -18.51 -20.47
C SER A 64 9.70 -19.76 -20.60
N VAL A 65 10.22 -19.99 -21.80
CA VAL A 65 11.22 -21.04 -22.04
C VAL A 65 12.48 -20.76 -21.22
N ASP A 66 12.88 -19.50 -21.10
CA ASP A 66 14.06 -19.10 -20.33
C ASP A 66 13.92 -19.47 -18.85
N TYR A 67 12.74 -19.30 -18.26
CA TYR A 67 12.47 -19.71 -16.88
C TYR A 67 12.58 -21.23 -16.74
N LEU A 68 11.97 -21.97 -17.67
CA LEU A 68 11.98 -23.42 -17.65
C LEU A 68 13.41 -23.99 -17.78
N LEU A 69 14.26 -23.32 -18.56
CA LEU A 69 15.69 -23.64 -18.71
C LEU A 69 16.57 -23.12 -17.56
N GLY A 70 16.02 -22.36 -16.61
CA GLY A 70 16.78 -21.79 -15.50
C GLY A 70 17.72 -20.65 -15.92
N LEU A 71 17.43 -19.96 -17.02
CA LEU A 71 18.15 -18.78 -17.52
C LEU A 71 17.67 -17.48 -16.86
N THR A 72 16.47 -17.50 -16.26
CA THR A 72 15.88 -16.37 -15.55
C THR A 72 15.07 -16.85 -14.35
N GLU A 73 14.95 -16.00 -13.34
CA GLU A 73 14.07 -16.22 -12.18
C GLU A 73 12.63 -15.71 -12.44
N PHE A 74 12.41 -14.97 -13.52
CA PHE A 74 11.09 -14.44 -13.89
C PHE A 74 10.30 -15.48 -14.66
N ARG A 75 9.11 -15.85 -14.17
CA ARG A 75 8.30 -16.88 -14.84
C ARG A 75 7.85 -16.44 -16.22
N ASN A 76 7.59 -15.15 -16.42
CA ASN A 76 7.20 -14.59 -17.70
C ASN A 76 7.56 -13.09 -17.76
N ILE A 77 7.29 -12.47 -18.91
CA ILE A 77 7.60 -11.06 -19.13
C ILE A 77 6.82 -10.12 -18.18
N ASN A 78 5.62 -10.50 -17.75
CA ASN A 78 4.84 -9.67 -16.83
C ASN A 78 5.48 -9.64 -15.44
N ASP A 79 6.02 -10.77 -14.96
CA ASP A 79 6.76 -10.85 -13.70
C ASP A 79 8.01 -9.95 -13.74
N GLU A 80 8.75 -9.99 -14.85
CA GLU A 80 9.91 -9.13 -15.07
C GLU A 80 9.54 -7.65 -15.09
N LEU A 81 8.50 -7.28 -15.85
CA LEU A 81 8.00 -5.90 -15.92
C LEU A 81 7.52 -5.40 -14.55
N ASN A 82 6.83 -6.24 -13.78
CA ASN A 82 6.38 -5.90 -12.43
C ASN A 82 7.56 -5.72 -11.47
N ASN A 83 8.59 -6.57 -11.57
CA ASN A 83 9.81 -6.40 -10.79
C ASN A 83 10.50 -5.08 -11.11
N ASN A 84 10.62 -4.75 -12.40
CA ASN A 84 11.22 -3.50 -12.85
C ASN A 84 10.41 -2.28 -12.40
N LYS A 85 9.08 -2.32 -12.51
CA LYS A 85 8.19 -1.27 -11.98
C LYS A 85 8.39 -1.08 -10.47
N ASN A 86 8.43 -2.17 -9.70
CA ASN A 86 8.64 -2.10 -8.25
C ASN A 86 10.01 -1.50 -7.90
N LYS A 87 11.06 -1.86 -8.64
CA LYS A 87 12.39 -1.24 -8.50
C LYS A 87 12.37 0.26 -8.85
N MET A 88 11.65 0.66 -9.90
CA MET A 88 11.50 2.08 -10.24
C MET A 88 10.75 2.84 -9.15
N ILE A 89 9.67 2.24 -8.62
CA ILE A 89 8.90 2.85 -7.52
C ILE A 89 9.76 2.97 -6.27
N SER A 90 10.49 1.92 -5.87
CA SER A 90 11.37 1.99 -4.69
C SER A 90 12.49 3.00 -4.88
N PHE A 91 13.07 3.07 -6.08
CA PHE A 91 14.06 4.09 -6.42
C PHE A 91 13.47 5.50 -6.32
N SER A 92 12.27 5.73 -6.87
CA SER A 92 11.60 7.03 -6.80
C SER A 92 11.21 7.43 -5.37
N LYS A 93 10.77 6.48 -4.54
CA LYS A 93 10.45 6.71 -3.13
C LYS A 93 11.71 7.08 -2.35
N ASN A 94 12.76 6.27 -2.46
CA ASN A 94 14.04 6.56 -1.80
C ASN A 94 14.65 7.89 -2.26
N TYR A 95 14.50 8.24 -3.54
CA TYR A 95 14.97 9.52 -4.05
C TYR A 95 14.16 10.69 -3.48
N ASN A 96 12.82 10.60 -3.45
CA ASN A 96 11.98 11.66 -2.88
C ASN A 96 12.15 11.81 -1.36
N ASP A 97 12.23 10.69 -0.62
CA ASP A 97 12.46 10.65 0.83
C ASP A 97 13.88 11.06 1.22
N SER A 98 14.77 11.25 0.25
CA SER A 98 16.14 11.72 0.46
C SER A 98 16.41 13.05 -0.20
N PHE A 99 15.54 13.53 -1.11
CA PHE A 99 15.77 14.75 -1.87
C PHE A 99 15.77 15.98 -0.97
N PHE A 100 14.75 16.12 -0.12
CA PHE A 100 14.65 17.28 0.79
C PHE A 100 15.72 17.24 1.87
N GLU A 101 16.06 16.05 2.37
CA GLU A 101 17.12 15.78 3.33
C GLU A 101 18.48 16.13 2.73
N ASN A 102 18.78 15.66 1.52
CA ASN A 102 20.02 15.98 0.82
C ASN A 102 20.09 17.47 0.50
N LYS A 103 18.98 18.09 0.09
CA LYS A 103 18.95 19.53 -0.20
C LYS A 103 19.16 20.36 1.06
N LEU A 104 18.59 19.93 2.19
CA LEU A 104 18.79 20.54 3.49
C LEU A 104 20.26 20.39 3.93
N LEU A 105 20.84 19.19 3.79
CA LEU A 105 22.25 18.93 4.12
C LEU A 105 23.22 19.73 3.25
N GLU A 106 22.97 19.81 1.94
CA GLU A 106 23.76 20.61 1.00
C GLU A 106 23.74 22.08 1.45
N SER A 107 22.55 22.66 1.61
CA SER A 107 22.39 24.06 2.05
C SER A 107 23.00 24.31 3.43
N TYR A 108 22.85 23.36 4.37
CA TYR A 108 23.39 23.46 5.72
C TYR A 108 24.93 23.38 5.74
N SER A 109 25.53 22.63 4.80
CA SER A 109 26.98 22.48 4.69
C SER A 109 27.68 23.79 4.33
N GLU A 110 27.00 24.68 3.60
CA GLU A 110 27.49 26.01 3.20
C GLU A 110 27.47 27.04 4.34
N LEU A 111 26.76 26.77 5.43
CA LEU A 111 26.59 27.71 6.54
C LEU A 111 27.78 27.70 7.53
N ASN A 112 28.09 28.87 8.06
CA ASN A 112 28.99 29.00 9.21
C ASN A 112 28.29 28.61 10.54
N ASN A 113 29.03 28.64 11.65
CA ASN A 113 28.50 28.22 12.96
C ASN A 113 27.27 29.01 13.43
N LEU A 114 27.17 30.29 13.13
CA LEU A 114 26.01 31.10 13.48
C LEU A 114 24.80 30.69 12.63
N GLY A 115 24.99 30.56 11.31
CA GLY A 115 23.94 30.13 10.38
C GLY A 115 23.42 28.73 10.71
N LYS A 116 24.30 27.80 11.07
CA LYS A 116 23.93 26.44 11.48
C LYS A 116 23.04 26.42 12.73
N LYS A 117 23.37 27.23 13.75
CA LYS A 117 22.55 27.36 14.96
C LYS A 117 21.15 27.89 14.63
N GLU A 118 21.07 28.91 13.78
CA GLU A 118 19.78 29.46 13.38
C GLU A 118 18.96 28.48 12.53
N ALA A 119 19.60 27.76 11.61
CA ALA A 119 18.94 26.75 10.79
C ALA A 119 18.34 25.62 11.66
N ILE A 120 19.07 25.13 12.66
CA ILE A 120 18.55 24.14 13.62
C ILE A 120 17.32 24.69 14.34
N LYS A 121 17.42 25.90 14.89
CA LYS A 121 16.31 26.54 15.60
C LYS A 121 15.05 26.65 14.74
N ARG A 122 15.19 27.09 13.49
CA ARG A 122 14.04 27.23 12.57
C ARG A 122 13.43 25.89 12.20
N VAL A 123 14.24 24.86 11.96
CA VAL A 123 13.75 23.51 11.69
C VAL A 123 13.02 22.95 12.90
N GLU A 124 13.54 23.17 14.11
CA GLU A 124 12.91 22.77 15.37
C GLU A 124 11.55 23.46 15.55
N GLU A 125 11.47 24.77 15.31
CA GLU A 125 10.21 25.54 15.39
C GLU A 125 9.12 24.98 14.47
N LEU A 126 9.48 24.54 13.25
CA LEU A 126 8.53 23.93 12.32
C LEU A 126 7.89 22.65 12.89
N THR A 127 8.60 21.91 13.74
CA THR A 127 8.07 20.67 14.34
C THR A 127 6.93 20.91 15.32
N TYR A 128 6.75 22.15 15.81
CA TYR A 128 5.67 22.48 16.74
C TYR A 128 4.37 22.88 16.01
N ILE A 129 4.43 23.23 14.74
CA ILE A 129 3.29 23.71 13.96
C ILE A 129 2.59 22.52 13.31
N ASP A 130 1.34 22.24 13.71
CA ASP A 130 0.59 21.07 13.25
C ASP A 130 0.42 21.01 11.73
N LYS A 131 0.30 22.16 11.05
CA LYS A 131 0.27 22.26 9.58
C LYS A 131 1.48 21.59 8.91
N TYR A 132 2.63 21.56 9.57
CA TYR A 132 3.89 21.03 9.04
C TYR A 132 4.28 19.66 9.64
N LYS A 133 3.44 19.09 10.54
CA LYS A 133 3.65 17.75 11.08
C LYS A 133 3.14 16.68 10.11
N ASN A 134 3.85 15.57 10.06
CA ASN A 134 3.43 14.40 9.29
C ASN A 134 2.38 13.61 10.08
N THR A 135 1.14 14.09 10.11
CA THR A 135 0.03 13.44 10.79
C THR A 135 -0.43 12.23 9.95
N LYS A 136 -0.09 11.01 10.39
CA LYS A 136 -0.86 9.84 9.94
C LYS A 136 -2.29 10.07 10.43
N VAL A 137 -3.24 10.27 9.52
CA VAL A 137 -4.66 10.44 9.86
C VAL A 137 -5.12 9.18 10.59
N THR A 138 -5.11 9.19 11.92
CA THR A 138 -5.96 8.31 12.72
C THR A 138 -7.27 9.06 12.90
N GLU A 139 -8.37 8.49 12.41
CA GLU A 139 -9.73 8.98 12.69
C GLU A 139 -9.87 9.22 14.20
N LEU A 140 -9.97 10.50 14.59
CA LEU A 140 -10.37 10.88 15.93
C LEU A 140 -11.85 10.55 16.06
N HIS A 141 -12.17 9.39 16.64
CA HIS A 141 -13.51 9.18 17.17
C HIS A 141 -13.78 10.30 18.17
N ARG A 142 -14.70 11.22 17.82
CA ARG A 142 -15.21 12.24 18.75
C ARG A 142 -15.67 11.48 19.99
N LYS A 143 -14.96 11.65 21.12
CA LYS A 143 -15.46 11.18 22.41
C LYS A 143 -16.75 11.94 22.68
N LYS A 144 -17.84 11.22 22.93
CA LYS A 144 -19.11 11.82 23.38
C LYS A 144 -18.82 12.73 24.57
N GLU A 145 -19.37 13.93 24.52
CA GLU A 145 -19.25 14.87 25.63
C GLU A 145 -20.16 14.41 26.78
N ILE A 146 -19.77 14.72 28.01
CA ILE A 146 -20.43 14.14 29.21
C ILE A 146 -21.92 14.52 29.29
N TRP A 147 -22.28 15.67 28.74
CA TRP A 147 -23.66 16.17 28.69
C TRP A 147 -24.50 15.57 27.56
N GLU A 148 -23.90 14.77 26.66
CA GLU A 148 -24.60 14.01 25.62
C GLU A 148 -25.09 12.63 26.12
N GLU A 149 -24.87 12.29 27.39
CA GLU A 149 -25.41 11.08 28.04
C GLU A 149 -26.83 11.33 28.59
N GLU A 150 -27.71 10.33 28.46
CA GLU A 150 -29.11 10.42 28.90
C GLU A 150 -29.21 10.72 30.41
N GLY A 151 -29.90 11.81 30.75
CA GLY A 151 -30.03 12.30 32.13
C GLY A 151 -28.92 13.25 32.61
N LYS A 152 -27.90 13.54 31.79
CA LYS A 152 -26.78 14.46 32.12
C LYS A 152 -26.87 15.82 31.42
N GLU A 153 -28.01 16.16 30.83
CA GLU A 153 -28.25 17.42 30.14
C GLU A 153 -28.03 18.66 31.05
N HIS A 154 -28.22 18.50 32.36
CA HIS A 154 -27.94 19.54 33.37
C HIS A 154 -26.45 19.92 33.50
N LEU A 155 -25.53 19.14 32.91
CA LEU A 155 -24.09 19.42 32.89
C LEU A 155 -23.67 20.15 31.61
N THR A 156 -24.63 20.60 30.78
CA THR A 156 -24.34 21.43 29.62
C THR A 156 -23.63 22.71 30.06
N PRO A 157 -22.50 23.08 29.43
CA PRO A 157 -21.81 24.32 29.78
C PRO A 157 -22.72 25.53 29.51
N ILE A 158 -23.07 26.27 30.55
CA ILE A 158 -23.79 27.54 30.43
C ILE A 158 -22.75 28.65 30.22
N ALA A 159 -22.95 29.51 29.22
CA ALA A 159 -22.07 30.63 28.98
C ALA A 159 -22.13 31.62 30.16
N ALA A 160 -20.98 32.18 30.55
CA ALA A 160 -20.86 33.08 31.71
C ALA A 160 -21.65 34.41 31.60
N HIS A 161 -22.33 34.64 30.48
CA HIS A 161 -23.17 35.81 30.20
C HIS A 161 -24.67 35.45 30.05
N ASP A 162 -25.07 34.21 30.36
CA ASP A 162 -26.48 33.86 30.45
C ASP A 162 -27.00 34.31 31.82
N ASP A 163 -27.47 35.55 31.88
CA ASP A 163 -27.79 36.31 33.11
C ASP A 163 -29.02 35.78 33.88
N GLY A 164 -29.38 34.50 33.73
CA GLY A 164 -30.45 33.86 34.50
C GLY A 164 -31.86 34.38 34.21
N LEU A 165 -32.07 35.02 33.06
CA LEU A 165 -33.39 35.45 32.58
C LEU A 165 -34.31 34.24 32.45
N THR A 166 -35.50 34.34 33.01
CA THR A 166 -36.57 33.34 32.82
C THR A 166 -37.00 33.31 31.36
N ASP A 167 -37.55 32.18 30.91
CA ASP A 167 -38.02 32.03 29.52
C ASP A 167 -39.05 33.11 29.14
N GLU A 168 -39.87 33.52 30.09
CA GLU A 168 -40.87 34.58 29.94
C GLU A 168 -40.23 35.98 29.77
N GLU A 169 -39.12 36.26 30.46
CA GLU A 169 -38.35 37.50 30.29
C GLU A 169 -37.61 37.53 28.96
N LYS A 170 -37.06 36.38 28.51
CA LYS A 170 -36.43 36.24 27.19
C LYS A 170 -37.46 36.47 26.08
N GLU A 171 -38.65 35.91 26.21
CA GLU A 171 -39.74 36.08 25.23
C GLU A 171 -40.26 37.51 25.18
N ASN A 172 -40.45 38.16 26.33
CA ASN A 172 -40.81 39.57 26.38
C ASN A 172 -39.76 40.47 25.74
N MET A 173 -38.48 40.21 25.97
CA MET A 173 -37.40 40.97 25.36
C MET A 173 -37.37 40.80 23.83
N ASN A 174 -37.57 39.58 23.33
CA ASN A 174 -37.69 39.31 21.89
C ASN A 174 -38.85 40.09 21.26
N ASN A 175 -40.03 40.11 21.91
CA ASN A 175 -41.19 40.85 21.44
C ASN A 175 -40.95 42.38 21.40
N ILE A 176 -40.22 42.93 22.38
CA ILE A 176 -39.83 44.35 22.41
C ILE A 176 -38.89 44.66 21.24
N ILE A 177 -37.89 43.81 21.00
CA ILE A 177 -36.94 43.97 19.90
C ILE A 177 -37.66 43.93 18.55
N ASP A 178 -38.57 42.99 18.35
CA ASP A 178 -39.33 42.85 17.10
C ASP A 178 -40.23 44.04 16.80
N ASN A 179 -40.89 44.60 17.83
CA ASN A 179 -41.67 45.83 17.68
C ASN A 179 -40.79 47.04 17.35
N PHE A 180 -39.60 47.13 17.95
CA PHE A 180 -38.63 48.19 17.66
C PHE A 180 -38.12 48.11 16.21
N LEU A 181 -37.90 46.88 15.71
CA LEU A 181 -37.49 46.63 14.33
C LEU A 181 -38.61 46.91 13.32
N LYS A 182 -39.87 46.62 13.66
CA LYS A 182 -41.03 46.94 12.81
C LYS A 182 -41.27 48.44 12.67
N ASN A 183 -41.08 49.22 13.74
CA ASN A 183 -41.27 50.68 13.72
C ASN A 183 -40.12 51.45 13.04
N LYS A 184 -39.06 50.75 12.62
CA LYS A 184 -37.92 51.33 11.87
C LYS A 184 -38.01 51.14 10.35
N LYS A 185 -39.10 50.56 9.83
CA LYS A 185 -39.46 50.53 8.40
C LYS A 185 -40.54 51.55 8.09
#